data_AF-A0A328SLL7-F1
#
_entry.id   AF-A0A328SLL7-F1
#
_cell.length_a   1.000
_cell.length_b   1.000
_cell.length_c   1.000
_cell.angle_alpha   90.00
_cell.angle_beta   90.00
_cell.angle_gamma   90.00
#
_symmetry.space_group_name_H-M   'P 1'
#
loop_
_entity.id
_entity.type
_entity.pdbx_description
1 polymer ?
#
loop_
_entity_poly.entity_id
_entity_poly.type
_entity_poly.pdbx_seq_one_letter_code
_entity_poly.pdbx_strand_id
1 'polypeptide(L)'
;MDQTPFLEIDMEHLKKSNIDKLENFTKQKFNPEAIRESVDELKYKHDIKEVLLTELTNPSDELTRTITKKVYDGVVTQNIIKQFRKIIKTELQHIIQEKLDSTLQTAMEDNEQTGNPEEPIVNNKNKKIITTPEEIEAYHIIKSIASEITDPEDITIRDKQSYCGILFQDNNRYPICRLHFNNPDKLTIGLFDKNTTTKGQSKEDKHVINSINELYEYKEQIHNTVRTYKQLKKQ
;
A
#
# COMPACT_ATOMS: atom_id res chain seq x y z
N MET A 1 41.18 -3.44 17.00
CA MET A 1 40.09 -2.46 16.95
C MET A 1 39.35 -2.73 15.67
N ASP A 2 38.05 -2.99 15.74
CA ASP A 2 37.22 -3.17 14.54
C ASP A 2 37.10 -1.87 13.75
N GLN A 3 36.87 -1.99 12.44
CA GLN A 3 36.73 -0.86 11.53
C GLN A 3 35.26 -0.42 11.33
N THR A 4 34.30 -1.22 11.80
CA THR A 4 32.86 -0.92 11.77
C THR A 4 32.28 -0.83 13.18
N PRO A 5 31.31 0.07 13.43
CA PRO A 5 30.64 0.17 14.73
C PRO A 5 29.70 -1.01 14.96
N PHE A 6 29.78 -1.65 16.14
CA PHE A 6 28.91 -2.78 16.51
C PHE A 6 27.49 -2.35 16.95
N LEU A 7 27.30 -1.07 17.23
CA LEU A 7 26.03 -0.48 17.65
C LEU A 7 25.98 0.97 17.16
N GLU A 8 25.10 1.23 16.20
CA GLU A 8 24.75 2.55 15.72
C GLU A 8 23.34 2.91 16.21
N ILE A 9 23.18 4.11 16.75
CA ILE A 9 21.91 4.59 17.34
C ILE A 9 21.56 5.92 16.69
N ASP A 10 20.50 5.89 15.87
CA ASP A 10 19.78 7.09 15.48
C ASP A 10 19.10 7.69 16.72
N MET A 11 19.45 8.93 17.04
CA MET A 11 18.94 9.69 18.18
C MET A 11 17.60 10.39 17.89
N GLU A 12 17.23 10.56 16.61
CA GLU A 12 15.92 11.06 16.19
C GLU A 12 14.90 9.91 16.14
N HIS A 13 15.32 8.71 15.72
CA HIS A 13 14.46 7.51 15.62
C HIS A 13 14.77 6.45 16.70
N LEU A 14 14.79 6.88 17.97
CA LEU A 14 15.05 6.02 19.14
C LEU A 14 13.99 4.91 19.33
N LYS A 15 14.28 3.72 18.80
CA LYS A 15 13.50 2.50 19.05
C LYS A 15 13.82 1.93 20.43
N LYS A 16 12.78 1.45 21.15
CA LYS A 16 12.92 0.90 22.53
C LYS A 16 14.00 -0.17 22.64
N SER A 17 14.08 -1.07 21.66
CA SER A 17 15.14 -2.10 21.51
C SER A 17 16.58 -1.55 21.50
N ASN A 18 16.80 -0.30 21.10
CA ASN A 18 18.12 0.34 21.15
C ASN A 18 18.45 0.80 22.58
N ILE A 19 17.45 1.24 23.34
CA ILE A 19 17.58 1.66 24.75
C ILE A 19 17.86 0.43 25.63
N ASP A 20 17.11 -0.66 25.44
CA ASP A 20 17.29 -1.92 26.18
C ASP A 20 18.70 -2.49 25.97
N LYS A 21 19.25 -2.35 24.75
CA LYS A 21 20.65 -2.69 24.44
C LYS A 21 21.64 -1.75 25.14
N LEU A 22 21.41 -0.44 25.08
CA LEU A 22 22.27 0.56 25.72
C LEU A 22 22.37 0.32 27.24
N GLU A 23 21.27 -0.10 27.88
CA GLU A 23 21.22 -0.39 29.31
C GLU A 23 22.19 -1.52 29.72
N ASN A 24 22.43 -2.50 28.85
CA ASN A 24 23.37 -3.60 29.12
C ASN A 24 24.86 -3.17 29.09
N PHE A 25 25.16 -2.01 28.49
CA PHE A 25 26.50 -1.39 28.57
C PHE A 25 26.67 -0.52 29.83
N THR A 26 25.64 -0.33 30.64
CA THR A 26 25.72 0.44 31.89
C THR A 26 26.60 -0.28 32.91
N LYS A 27 27.36 0.48 33.72
CA LYS A 27 28.36 0.00 34.70
C LYS A 27 27.86 -1.08 35.69
N GLN A 28 26.55 -1.24 35.89
CA GLN A 28 25.96 -2.26 36.76
C GLN A 28 25.70 -3.61 36.07
N LYS A 29 25.59 -3.64 34.73
CA LYS A 29 25.28 -4.84 33.91
C LYS A 29 26.44 -5.29 33.02
N PHE A 30 27.49 -4.49 32.91
CA PHE A 30 28.64 -4.69 32.02
C PHE A 30 29.40 -6.01 32.32
N ASN A 31 29.36 -6.96 31.39
CA ASN A 31 30.12 -8.22 31.42
C ASN A 31 30.91 -8.37 30.11
N PRO A 32 32.27 -8.33 30.12
CA PRO A 32 33.07 -8.23 28.91
C PRO A 32 33.01 -9.47 28.01
N GLU A 33 32.84 -10.68 28.56
CA GLU A 33 32.74 -11.91 27.76
C GLU A 33 31.40 -11.97 27.04
N ALA A 34 30.30 -11.77 27.78
CA ALA A 34 28.95 -11.74 27.22
C ALA A 34 28.76 -10.58 26.23
N ILE A 35 29.42 -9.43 26.45
CA ILE A 35 29.47 -8.32 25.50
C ILE A 35 30.19 -8.74 24.21
N ARG A 36 31.27 -9.52 24.28
CA ARG A 36 32.01 -9.99 23.09
C ARG A 36 31.14 -10.90 22.23
N GLU A 37 30.55 -11.91 22.84
CA GLU A 37 29.63 -12.85 22.18
C GLU A 37 28.41 -12.12 21.61
N SER A 38 27.86 -11.14 22.34
CA SER A 38 26.80 -10.25 21.84
C SER A 38 27.25 -9.35 20.70
N VAL A 39 28.51 -8.89 20.66
CA VAL A 39 29.06 -8.04 19.60
C VAL A 39 29.26 -8.82 18.32
N ASP A 40 29.81 -10.03 18.39
CA ASP A 40 29.91 -10.91 17.22
C ASP A 40 28.51 -11.31 16.71
N GLU A 41 27.57 -11.63 17.60
CA GLU A 41 26.18 -11.91 17.21
C GLU A 41 25.47 -10.68 16.60
N LEU A 42 25.69 -9.47 17.14
CA LEU A 42 25.17 -8.21 16.58
C LEU A 42 25.77 -7.90 15.20
N LYS A 43 27.08 -8.14 15.03
CA LYS A 43 27.79 -7.96 13.76
C LYS A 43 27.26 -8.91 12.70
N TYR A 44 27.18 -10.21 12.99
CA TYR A 44 26.57 -11.17 12.07
C TYR A 44 25.08 -10.85 11.79
N LYS A 45 24.30 -10.40 12.77
CA LYS A 45 22.91 -9.93 12.54
C LYS A 45 22.84 -8.69 11.64
N HIS A 46 23.82 -7.79 11.70
CA HIS A 46 23.91 -6.63 10.80
C HIS A 46 24.31 -7.08 9.38
N ASP A 47 25.41 -7.81 9.25
CA ASP A 47 25.95 -8.29 7.96
C ASP A 47 24.92 -9.16 7.21
N ILE A 48 24.25 -10.08 7.92
CA ILE A 48 23.16 -10.90 7.35
C ILE A 48 21.97 -10.03 6.91
N LYS A 49 21.64 -8.96 7.65
CA LYS A 49 20.55 -8.05 7.28
C LYS A 49 20.90 -7.24 6.01
N GLU A 50 22.13 -6.75 5.87
CA GLU A 50 22.61 -6.08 4.66
C GLU A 50 22.56 -6.99 3.43
N VAL A 51 23.05 -8.23 3.57
CA VAL A 51 23.00 -9.25 2.51
C VAL A 51 21.56 -9.59 2.15
N LEU A 52 20.68 -9.80 3.14
CA LEU A 52 19.26 -10.05 2.90
C LEU A 52 18.57 -8.87 2.20
N LEU A 53 18.82 -7.63 2.58
CA LEU A 53 18.27 -6.44 1.89
C LEU A 53 18.77 -6.34 0.44
N THR A 54 20.01 -6.76 0.18
CA THR A 54 20.60 -6.80 -1.17
C THR A 54 19.95 -7.89 -2.02
N GLU A 55 19.78 -9.11 -1.49
CA GLU A 55 19.05 -10.21 -2.13
C GLU A 55 17.56 -9.89 -2.34
N LEU A 56 16.96 -9.13 -1.43
CA LEU A 56 15.55 -8.74 -1.49
C LEU A 56 15.29 -7.69 -2.59
N THR A 57 16.23 -6.75 -2.77
CA THR A 57 16.15 -5.72 -3.82
C THR A 57 16.69 -6.18 -5.18
N ASN A 58 17.61 -7.14 -5.19
CA ASN A 58 18.25 -7.68 -6.39
C ASN A 58 18.65 -9.17 -6.17
N PRO A 59 17.71 -10.12 -6.24
CA PRO A 59 17.97 -11.52 -5.94
C PRO A 59 19.08 -12.08 -6.82
N SER A 60 20.05 -12.76 -6.22
CA SER A 60 21.18 -13.36 -6.91
C SER A 60 20.75 -14.56 -7.74
N ASP A 61 21.61 -14.97 -8.68
CA ASP A 61 21.35 -16.16 -9.49
C ASP A 61 21.40 -17.45 -8.65
N GLU A 62 22.03 -17.43 -7.47
CA GLU A 62 22.08 -18.55 -6.52
C GLU A 62 20.80 -18.67 -5.69
N LEU A 63 20.31 -17.55 -5.12
CA LEU A 63 18.99 -17.49 -4.48
C LEU A 63 17.88 -17.86 -5.47
N THR A 64 17.91 -17.23 -6.65
CA THR A 64 16.98 -17.49 -7.75
C THR A 64 16.96 -18.97 -8.14
N ARG A 65 18.14 -19.58 -8.37
CA ARG A 65 18.25 -21.00 -8.73
C ARG A 65 17.75 -21.92 -7.61
N THR A 66 17.99 -21.56 -6.35
CA THR A 66 17.57 -22.35 -5.18
C THR A 66 16.05 -22.35 -5.01
N ILE A 67 15.39 -21.21 -5.25
CA ILE A 67 13.92 -21.11 -5.24
C ILE A 67 13.34 -21.81 -6.48
N THR A 68 13.87 -21.54 -7.68
CA THR A 68 13.39 -22.14 -8.94
C THR A 68 13.36 -23.67 -8.86
N LYS A 69 14.40 -24.30 -8.31
CA LYS A 69 14.49 -25.76 -8.11
C LYS A 69 13.38 -26.36 -7.22
N LYS A 70 12.66 -25.56 -6.44
CA LYS A 70 11.54 -26.01 -5.56
C LYS A 70 10.16 -25.81 -6.18
N VAL A 71 10.06 -25.09 -7.30
CA VAL A 71 8.80 -24.63 -7.90
C VAL A 71 8.69 -25.01 -9.39
N TYR A 72 9.79 -25.46 -10.00
CA TYR A 72 9.85 -25.82 -11.43
C TYR A 72 10.45 -27.22 -11.63
N ASP A 73 9.63 -28.16 -12.09
CA ASP A 73 9.98 -29.58 -12.28
C ASP A 73 10.89 -29.85 -13.50
N GLY A 74 11.27 -28.81 -14.25
CA GLY A 74 12.11 -28.92 -15.45
C GLY A 74 13.58 -28.58 -15.23
N VAL A 75 14.39 -28.75 -16.28
CA VAL A 75 15.82 -28.43 -16.24
C VAL A 75 16.04 -26.92 -16.07
N VAL A 76 16.61 -26.51 -14.93
CA VAL A 76 16.85 -25.09 -14.60
C VAL A 76 18.01 -24.51 -15.42
N THR A 77 17.70 -24.06 -16.64
CA THR A 77 18.63 -23.35 -17.54
C THR A 77 18.82 -21.88 -17.15
N GLN A 78 19.88 -21.25 -17.65
CA GLN A 78 20.14 -19.83 -17.42
C GLN A 78 19.02 -18.89 -17.92
N ASN A 79 18.26 -19.28 -18.94
CA ASN A 79 17.13 -18.47 -19.42
C ASN A 79 15.94 -18.53 -18.46
N ILE A 80 15.69 -19.70 -17.88
CA ILE A 80 14.67 -19.91 -16.84
C ILE A 80 15.06 -19.17 -15.56
N ILE A 81 16.33 -19.22 -15.14
CA ILE A 81 16.84 -18.42 -14.01
C ILE A 81 16.54 -16.93 -14.24
N LYS A 82 16.84 -16.36 -15.41
CA LYS A 82 16.54 -14.94 -15.71
C LYS A 82 15.05 -14.60 -15.66
N GLN A 83 14.17 -15.51 -16.09
CA GLN A 83 12.72 -15.33 -15.99
C GLN A 83 12.25 -15.38 -14.53
N PHE A 84 12.64 -16.43 -13.78
CA PHE A 84 12.29 -16.59 -12.37
C PHE A 84 12.88 -15.47 -11.50
N ARG A 85 14.05 -14.91 -11.82
CA ARG A 85 14.65 -13.76 -11.09
C ARG A 85 13.73 -12.54 -11.07
N LYS A 86 13.00 -12.28 -12.16
CA LYS A 86 12.00 -11.19 -12.21
C LYS A 86 10.78 -11.54 -11.35
N ILE A 87 10.26 -12.76 -11.49
CA ILE A 87 9.08 -13.23 -10.73
C ILE A 87 9.37 -13.20 -9.23
N ILE A 88 10.48 -13.79 -8.79
CA ILE A 88 10.94 -13.84 -7.41
C ILE A 88 11.15 -12.43 -6.85
N LYS A 89 11.73 -11.49 -7.61
CA LYS A 89 11.83 -10.10 -7.16
C LYS A 89 10.45 -9.48 -6.89
N THR A 90 9.51 -9.61 -7.82
CA THR A 90 8.14 -9.07 -7.64
C THR A 90 7.43 -9.75 -6.46
N GLU A 91 7.54 -11.06 -6.31
CA GLU A 91 6.93 -11.83 -5.22
C GLU A 91 7.54 -11.45 -3.86
N LEU A 92 8.85 -11.31 -3.77
CA LEU A 92 9.53 -10.82 -2.56
C LEU A 92 9.07 -9.41 -2.18
N GLN A 93 8.89 -8.51 -3.15
CA GLN A 93 8.35 -7.17 -2.89
C GLN A 93 6.90 -7.23 -2.39
N HIS A 94 6.07 -8.10 -2.97
CA HIS A 94 4.69 -8.34 -2.51
C HIS A 94 4.65 -8.89 -1.07
N ILE A 95 5.50 -9.85 -0.74
CA ILE A 95 5.61 -10.43 0.61
C ILE A 95 6.03 -9.37 1.65
N ILE A 96 6.95 -8.45 1.32
CA ILE A 96 7.27 -7.32 2.22
C ILE A 96 6.02 -6.48 2.47
N GLN A 97 5.29 -6.13 1.41
CA GLN A 97 4.14 -5.26 1.50
C GLN A 97 3.01 -5.92 2.30
N GLU A 98 2.70 -7.19 2.03
CA GLU A 98 1.78 -8.01 2.84
C GLU A 98 2.19 -8.07 4.32
N LYS A 99 3.50 -8.14 4.63
CA LYS A 99 4.00 -8.10 6.01
C LYS A 99 4.00 -6.72 6.66
N LEU A 100 4.13 -5.64 5.90
CA LEU A 100 3.91 -4.29 6.40
C LEU A 100 2.42 -4.06 6.67
N ASP A 101 1.56 -4.38 5.70
CA ASP A 101 0.11 -4.21 5.76
C ASP A 101 -0.50 -5.05 6.90
N SER A 102 -0.06 -6.30 7.08
CA SER A 102 -0.49 -7.11 8.23
C SER A 102 0.07 -6.62 9.57
N THR A 103 1.30 -6.09 9.63
CA THR A 103 1.82 -5.47 10.87
C THR A 103 1.07 -4.19 11.23
N LEU A 104 0.69 -3.38 10.24
CA LEU A 104 -0.15 -2.19 10.42
C LEU A 104 -1.57 -2.60 10.84
N GLN A 105 -2.15 -3.61 10.21
CA GLN A 105 -3.45 -4.19 10.57
C GLN A 105 -3.45 -4.63 12.05
N THR A 106 -2.47 -5.41 12.50
CA THR A 106 -2.36 -5.82 13.91
C THR A 106 -2.14 -4.64 14.85
N ALA A 107 -1.34 -3.63 14.48
CA ALA A 107 -1.15 -2.42 15.29
C ALA A 107 -2.40 -1.52 15.38
N MET A 108 -3.32 -1.63 14.42
CA MET A 108 -4.65 -1.01 14.47
C MET A 108 -5.62 -1.85 15.32
N GLU A 109 -5.59 -3.18 15.17
CA GLU A 109 -6.39 -4.14 15.96
C GLU A 109 -6.03 -4.11 17.46
N ASP A 110 -4.78 -3.79 17.83
CA ASP A 110 -4.37 -3.55 19.23
C ASP A 110 -5.11 -2.36 19.91
N ASN A 111 -5.80 -1.50 19.15
CA ASN A 111 -6.68 -0.46 19.70
C ASN A 111 -8.16 -0.91 19.85
N GLU A 112 -8.54 -2.08 19.34
CA GLU A 112 -9.91 -2.62 19.37
C GLU A 112 -9.93 -4.01 20.04
N GLN A 113 -9.76 -4.05 21.37
CA GLN A 113 -9.66 -5.31 22.11
C GLN A 113 -10.92 -6.20 22.04
N THR A 114 -10.66 -7.52 22.07
CA THR A 114 -11.56 -8.66 22.33
C THR A 114 -12.30 -9.31 21.13
N GLY A 115 -11.77 -10.45 20.68
CA GLY A 115 -12.41 -11.41 19.77
C GLY A 115 -11.49 -12.58 19.44
N ASN A 116 -11.72 -13.77 20.02
CA ASN A 116 -10.87 -14.96 19.88
C ASN A 116 -11.30 -15.83 18.65
N PRO A 117 -10.60 -16.91 18.25
CA PRO A 117 -10.27 -17.13 16.84
C PRO A 117 -10.83 -18.45 16.25
N GLU A 118 -10.64 -18.65 14.94
CA GLU A 118 -10.31 -19.97 14.35
C GLU A 118 -9.85 -19.85 12.87
N GLU A 119 -8.84 -20.63 12.50
CA GLU A 119 -8.50 -20.97 11.10
C GLU A 119 -9.11 -22.36 10.77
N PRO A 120 -9.09 -22.86 9.51
CA PRO A 120 -8.88 -22.20 8.21
C PRO A 120 -10.24 -21.99 7.47
N ILE A 121 -10.52 -22.14 6.16
CA ILE A 121 -9.82 -22.65 4.95
C ILE A 121 -10.36 -21.95 3.67
N VAL A 122 -9.62 -22.15 2.56
CA VAL A 122 -9.97 -21.95 1.14
C VAL A 122 -11.47 -21.87 0.82
N ASN A 123 -11.96 -20.71 0.34
CA ASN A 123 -12.23 -20.51 -1.09
C ASN A 123 -12.41 -19.02 -1.48
N ASN A 124 -12.49 -18.79 -2.79
CA ASN A 124 -12.57 -17.55 -3.54
C ASN A 124 -13.68 -16.54 -3.11
N LYS A 125 -13.47 -15.24 -3.40
CA LYS A 125 -14.42 -14.09 -3.37
C LYS A 125 -14.58 -13.21 -2.11
N ASN A 126 -13.71 -13.27 -1.11
CA ASN A 126 -13.67 -12.20 -0.10
C ASN A 126 -12.95 -10.94 -0.61
N LYS A 127 -13.66 -10.12 -1.38
CA LYS A 127 -13.30 -8.70 -1.58
C LYS A 127 -13.46 -7.96 -0.23
N LYS A 128 -12.39 -7.93 0.59
CA LYS A 128 -12.22 -6.87 1.59
C LYS A 128 -12.28 -5.52 0.83
N ILE A 129 -12.89 -4.52 1.46
CA ILE A 129 -12.99 -3.15 0.95
C ILE A 129 -11.63 -2.50 1.25
N ILE A 130 -10.77 -2.44 0.23
CA ILE A 130 -9.38 -1.98 0.31
C ILE A 130 -9.18 -1.01 -0.85
N THR A 131 -9.27 0.29 -0.55
CA THR A 131 -8.94 1.37 -1.47
C THR A 131 -7.51 1.20 -1.96
N THR A 132 -7.31 1.06 -3.27
CA THR A 132 -5.96 0.80 -3.80
C THR A 132 -5.12 2.09 -3.85
N PRO A 133 -3.76 2.00 -3.90
CA PRO A 133 -2.91 3.18 -4.06
C PRO A 133 -3.30 4.05 -5.28
N GLU A 134 -3.71 3.41 -6.37
CA GLU A 134 -4.18 4.06 -7.61
C GLU A 134 -5.51 4.81 -7.39
N GLU A 135 -6.42 4.27 -6.58
CA GLU A 135 -7.67 4.93 -6.21
C GLU A 135 -7.44 6.11 -5.26
N ILE A 136 -6.42 6.03 -4.40
CA ILE A 136 -5.95 7.14 -3.54
C ILE A 136 -5.32 8.26 -4.39
N GLU A 137 -4.42 7.93 -5.31
CA GLU A 137 -3.79 8.90 -6.24
C GLU A 137 -4.84 9.59 -7.11
N ALA A 138 -5.75 8.82 -7.72
CA ALA A 138 -6.87 9.34 -8.49
C ALA A 138 -7.78 10.26 -7.64
N TYR A 139 -8.05 9.90 -6.38
CA TYR A 139 -8.78 10.78 -5.46
C TYR A 139 -8.04 12.08 -5.18
N HIS A 140 -6.72 12.08 -4.98
CA HIS A 140 -5.95 13.32 -4.81
C HIS A 140 -6.00 14.21 -6.05
N ILE A 141 -5.91 13.64 -7.27
CA ILE A 141 -6.05 14.38 -8.53
C ILE A 141 -7.44 14.99 -8.66
N ILE A 142 -8.50 14.20 -8.45
CA ILE A 142 -9.90 14.64 -8.58
C ILE A 142 -10.26 15.65 -7.49
N LYS A 143 -9.70 15.50 -6.28
CA LYS A 143 -9.80 16.47 -5.18
C LYS A 143 -9.12 17.78 -5.53
N SER A 144 -7.91 17.74 -6.10
CA SER A 144 -7.21 18.93 -6.59
C SER A 144 -8.04 19.66 -7.66
N ILE A 145 -8.53 18.94 -8.66
CA ILE A 145 -9.39 19.49 -9.73
C ILE A 145 -10.63 20.18 -9.17
N ALA A 146 -11.38 19.52 -8.28
CA ALA A 146 -12.61 20.10 -7.72
C ALA A 146 -12.36 21.18 -6.65
N SER A 147 -11.18 21.23 -6.02
CA SER A 147 -10.82 22.28 -5.05
C SER A 147 -10.73 23.68 -5.66
N GLU A 148 -10.58 23.79 -6.99
CA GLU A 148 -10.64 25.07 -7.72
C GLU A 148 -12.02 25.78 -7.62
N ILE A 149 -13.07 25.05 -7.24
CA ILE A 149 -14.47 25.54 -7.24
C ILE A 149 -15.23 25.21 -5.95
N THR A 150 -14.68 24.43 -5.03
CA THR A 150 -15.28 24.11 -3.72
C THR A 150 -14.23 23.80 -2.68
N ASP A 151 -14.64 23.73 -1.41
CA ASP A 151 -13.70 23.45 -0.34
C ASP A 151 -13.15 22.01 -0.46
N PRO A 152 -11.83 21.75 -0.31
CA PRO A 152 -11.32 20.39 -0.24
C PRO A 152 -11.95 19.53 0.87
N GLU A 153 -12.51 20.11 1.94
CA GLU A 153 -13.27 19.36 2.94
C GLU A 153 -14.61 18.82 2.40
N ASP A 154 -15.21 19.47 1.39
CA ASP A 154 -16.41 18.97 0.72
C ASP A 154 -16.15 17.70 -0.11
N ILE A 155 -14.89 17.29 -0.32
CA ILE A 155 -14.54 16.24 -1.30
C ILE A 155 -14.08 14.99 -0.55
N THR A 156 -14.94 13.98 -0.57
CA THR A 156 -14.87 12.78 0.28
C THR A 156 -14.76 11.49 -0.53
N ILE A 157 -13.97 10.53 -0.05
CA ILE A 157 -13.79 9.21 -0.65
C ILE A 157 -14.58 8.14 0.12
N ARG A 158 -15.25 7.25 -0.61
CA ARG A 158 -16.05 6.13 -0.09
C ARG A 158 -15.83 4.89 -0.96
N ASP A 159 -14.92 4.02 -0.54
CA ASP A 159 -14.74 2.71 -1.19
C ASP A 159 -15.98 1.81 -1.03
N LYS A 160 -16.26 1.00 -2.05
CA LYS A 160 -17.30 -0.02 -2.13
C LYS A 160 -16.83 -1.16 -3.02
N GLN A 161 -17.28 -2.37 -2.69
CA GLN A 161 -16.95 -3.65 -3.33
C GLN A 161 -16.99 -3.73 -4.89
N SER A 162 -17.57 -2.74 -5.58
CA SER A 162 -17.64 -2.66 -7.05
C SER A 162 -17.04 -1.38 -7.65
N TYR A 163 -16.75 -0.34 -6.85
CA TYR A 163 -16.14 0.93 -7.28
C TYR A 163 -15.73 1.76 -6.05
N CYS A 164 -14.58 2.45 -6.13
CA CYS A 164 -14.30 3.57 -5.22
C CYS A 164 -15.14 4.80 -5.65
N GLY A 165 -15.93 5.36 -4.74
CA GLY A 165 -16.81 6.51 -5.01
C GLY A 165 -16.24 7.80 -4.45
N ILE A 166 -16.18 8.86 -5.26
CA ILE A 166 -15.82 10.20 -4.79
C ILE A 166 -17.10 11.04 -4.73
N LEU A 167 -17.43 11.54 -3.54
CA LEU A 167 -18.69 12.18 -3.20
C LEU A 167 -18.50 13.63 -2.77
N PHE A 168 -19.48 14.47 -3.09
CA PHE A 168 -19.62 15.80 -2.52
C PHE A 168 -20.32 15.70 -1.15
N GLN A 169 -19.64 16.17 -0.10
CA GLN A 169 -20.11 16.28 1.29
C GLN A 169 -20.66 14.95 1.87
N ASP A 170 -19.89 13.86 1.68
CA ASP A 170 -20.20 12.46 2.05
C ASP A 170 -21.58 11.94 1.60
N ASN A 171 -22.20 12.62 0.63
CA ASN A 171 -23.58 12.34 0.28
C ASN A 171 -23.66 11.43 -0.95
N ASN A 172 -24.20 10.22 -0.74
CA ASN A 172 -24.42 9.24 -1.80
C ASN A 172 -25.37 9.72 -2.92
N ARG A 173 -26.11 10.83 -2.73
CA ARG A 173 -26.92 11.49 -3.77
C ARG A 173 -26.15 12.49 -4.63
N TYR A 174 -24.92 12.85 -4.25
CA TYR A 174 -24.05 13.81 -4.96
C TYR A 174 -22.68 13.17 -5.32
N PRO A 175 -22.65 12.07 -6.09
CA PRO A 175 -21.39 11.47 -6.54
C PRO A 175 -20.70 12.34 -7.60
N ILE A 176 -19.48 12.78 -7.34
CA ILE A 176 -18.67 13.53 -8.30
C ILE A 176 -18.21 12.58 -9.43
N CYS A 177 -17.74 11.40 -9.06
CA CYS A 177 -17.38 10.33 -9.99
C CYS A 177 -17.28 8.96 -9.27
N ARG A 178 -17.03 7.91 -10.05
CA ARG A 178 -16.74 6.54 -9.56
C ARG A 178 -15.53 5.96 -10.27
N LEU A 179 -14.57 5.45 -9.53
CA LEU A 179 -13.39 4.74 -10.02
C LEU A 179 -13.69 3.24 -10.03
N HIS A 180 -13.59 2.61 -11.20
CA HIS A 180 -13.78 1.16 -11.37
C HIS A 180 -12.42 0.51 -11.63
N PHE A 181 -11.46 0.68 -10.71
CA PHE A 181 -10.08 0.18 -10.85
C PHE A 181 -9.94 -1.30 -10.45
N ASN A 182 -11.07 -1.94 -10.16
CA ASN A 182 -11.25 -3.36 -9.84
C ASN A 182 -10.78 -4.35 -10.94
N ASN A 183 -10.23 -3.88 -12.06
CA ASN A 183 -9.55 -4.67 -13.08
C ASN A 183 -8.32 -3.89 -13.59
N PRO A 184 -7.08 -4.33 -13.32
CA PRO A 184 -5.87 -3.59 -13.69
C PRO A 184 -5.71 -3.42 -15.21
N ASP A 185 -6.21 -4.37 -16.01
CA ASP A 185 -6.17 -4.29 -17.48
C ASP A 185 -7.12 -3.21 -18.05
N LYS A 186 -8.01 -2.63 -17.22
CA LYS A 186 -9.04 -1.70 -17.69
C LYS A 186 -9.54 -0.74 -16.60
N LEU A 187 -8.71 0.24 -16.25
CA LEU A 187 -9.13 1.40 -15.46
C LEU A 187 -10.30 2.11 -16.17
N THR A 188 -11.35 2.45 -15.41
CA THR A 188 -12.57 3.09 -15.96
C THR A 188 -13.12 4.09 -14.95
N ILE A 189 -13.37 5.32 -15.38
CA ILE A 189 -14.06 6.35 -14.59
C ILE A 189 -15.52 6.49 -15.03
N GLY A 190 -16.44 6.51 -14.07
CA GLY A 190 -17.85 6.88 -14.23
C GLY A 190 -18.06 8.34 -13.85
N LEU A 191 -18.60 9.14 -14.78
CA LEU A 191 -18.89 10.57 -14.61
C LEU A 191 -20.41 10.84 -14.62
N PHE A 192 -20.80 11.98 -14.06
CA PHE A 192 -22.21 12.36 -13.87
C PHE A 192 -22.60 13.73 -14.48
N ASP A 193 -21.76 14.25 -15.38
CA ASP A 193 -21.91 15.52 -16.11
C ASP A 193 -23.27 15.66 -16.83
N LYS A 194 -23.88 14.54 -17.27
CA LYS A 194 -25.08 14.56 -18.11
C LYS A 194 -26.33 14.05 -17.39
N ASN A 195 -27.30 14.95 -17.29
CA ASN A 195 -28.68 14.71 -16.84
C ASN A 195 -28.84 14.27 -15.37
N THR A 196 -28.82 15.25 -14.47
CA THR A 196 -29.62 15.18 -13.23
C THR A 196 -31.11 15.11 -13.59
N THR A 197 -31.64 13.90 -13.75
CA THR A 197 -33.10 13.70 -13.80
C THR A 197 -33.70 13.98 -12.42
N THR A 198 -34.94 14.49 -12.39
CA THR A 198 -35.62 15.09 -11.22
C THR A 198 -35.95 14.10 -10.07
N LYS A 199 -35.33 12.91 -10.05
CA LYS A 199 -35.50 11.86 -9.03
C LYS A 199 -34.18 11.22 -8.58
N GLY A 200 -33.04 11.91 -8.76
CA GLY A 200 -31.77 11.53 -8.12
C GLY A 200 -31.08 10.30 -8.72
N GLN A 201 -31.42 9.92 -9.96
CA GLN A 201 -30.71 8.91 -10.72
C GLN A 201 -30.03 9.57 -11.93
N SER A 202 -28.87 10.18 -11.69
CA SER A 202 -27.95 10.56 -12.78
C SER A 202 -27.43 9.30 -13.45
N LYS A 203 -27.40 9.30 -14.79
CA LYS A 203 -26.84 8.19 -15.55
C LYS A 203 -25.31 8.27 -15.48
N GLU A 204 -24.66 7.13 -15.25
CA GLU A 204 -23.21 7.04 -15.15
C GLU A 204 -22.61 6.85 -16.55
N ASP A 205 -21.99 7.89 -17.10
CA ASP A 205 -21.25 7.80 -18.36
C ASP A 205 -19.84 7.26 -18.06
N LYS A 206 -19.53 6.07 -18.58
CA LYS A 206 -18.27 5.35 -18.30
C LYS A 206 -17.24 5.57 -19.39
N HIS A 207 -16.08 6.10 -19.00
CA HIS A 207 -14.92 6.33 -19.83
C HIS A 207 -13.78 5.39 -19.41
N VAL A 208 -13.18 4.70 -20.38
CA VAL A 208 -11.96 3.90 -20.15
C VAL A 208 -10.78 4.85 -20.14
N ILE A 209 -9.84 4.64 -19.22
CA ILE A 209 -8.56 5.37 -19.18
C ILE A 209 -7.39 4.39 -19.18
N ASN A 210 -6.27 4.77 -19.79
CA ASN A 210 -5.05 3.95 -19.84
C ASN A 210 -4.02 4.37 -18.79
N SER A 211 -4.15 5.60 -18.26
CA SER A 211 -3.33 6.14 -17.19
C SER A 211 -4.16 6.99 -16.23
N ILE A 212 -3.78 7.03 -14.95
CA ILE A 212 -4.38 7.90 -13.93
C ILE A 212 -4.25 9.38 -14.33
N ASN A 213 -3.22 9.76 -15.10
CA ASN A 213 -3.05 11.13 -15.60
C ASN A 213 -4.15 11.58 -16.59
N GLU A 214 -4.86 10.66 -17.24
CA GLU A 214 -5.98 10.99 -18.15
C GLU A 214 -7.16 11.61 -17.39
N LEU A 215 -7.21 11.49 -16.05
CA LEU A 215 -8.21 12.15 -15.20
C LEU A 215 -8.24 13.68 -15.36
N TYR A 216 -7.12 14.31 -15.72
CA TYR A 216 -7.06 15.74 -16.00
C TYR A 216 -7.86 16.17 -17.24
N GLU A 217 -8.07 15.27 -18.21
CA GLU A 217 -8.89 15.53 -19.41
C GLU A 217 -10.38 15.65 -19.08
N TYR A 218 -10.81 15.09 -17.95
CA TYR A 218 -12.21 15.10 -17.49
C TYR A 218 -12.52 16.27 -16.53
N LYS A 219 -11.64 17.28 -16.47
CA LYS A 219 -11.73 18.43 -15.56
C LYS A 219 -13.04 19.21 -15.67
N GLU A 220 -13.50 19.55 -16.88
CA GLU A 220 -14.76 20.32 -17.05
C GLU A 220 -15.98 19.50 -16.61
N GLN A 221 -15.99 18.19 -16.85
CA GLN A 221 -17.06 17.27 -16.46
C GLN A 221 -17.16 17.16 -14.92
N ILE A 222 -16.01 17.08 -14.23
CA ILE A 222 -15.92 17.15 -12.77
C ILE A 222 -16.41 18.51 -12.27
N HIS A 223 -15.97 19.61 -12.91
CA HIS A 223 -16.37 20.97 -12.55
C HIS A 223 -17.88 21.18 -12.70
N ASN A 224 -18.49 20.77 -13.82
CA ASN A 224 -19.93 20.88 -14.07
C ASN A 224 -20.75 20.08 -13.06
N THR A 225 -20.30 18.88 -12.72
CA THR A 225 -20.96 18.01 -11.72
C THR A 225 -21.01 18.72 -10.36
N VAL A 226 -19.86 19.24 -9.88
CA VAL A 226 -19.78 19.98 -8.61
C VAL A 226 -20.53 21.32 -8.66
N ARG A 227 -20.42 22.09 -9.75
CA ARG A 227 -21.19 23.34 -9.98
C ARG A 227 -22.70 23.08 -9.83
N THR A 228 -23.20 22.00 -10.42
CA THR A 228 -24.61 21.58 -10.35
C THR A 228 -25.02 21.25 -8.92
N TYR A 229 -24.22 20.50 -8.17
CA TYR A 229 -24.52 20.17 -6.77
C TYR A 229 -24.50 21.40 -5.85
N LYS A 230 -23.58 22.36 -6.08
CA LYS A 230 -23.55 23.64 -5.36
C LYS A 230 -24.73 24.56 -5.67
N GLN A 231 -25.39 24.41 -6.83
CA GLN A 231 -26.65 25.08 -7.13
C GLN A 231 -27.84 24.38 -6.46
N LEU A 232 -27.92 23.05 -6.54
CA LEU A 232 -28.98 22.23 -5.93
C LEU A 232 -29.00 22.29 -4.39
N LYS A 233 -27.91 22.72 -3.74
CA LYS A 233 -27.85 22.95 -2.29
C LYS A 233 -28.10 24.41 -1.86
N LYS A 234 -28.43 25.31 -2.81
CA LYS A 234 -28.81 26.71 -2.59
C LYS A 234 -30.30 26.98 -2.84
N GLN A 235 -31.06 25.94 -3.19
CA GLN A 235 -32.53 25.93 -3.29
C GLN A 235 -33.11 25.14 -2.12
#